data_AF-A0A7Y3BKJ2-F1
#
_entry.id   AF-A0A7Y3BKJ2-F1
#
_cell.length_a   1.000
_cell.length_b   1.000
_cell.length_c   1.000
_cell.angle_alpha   90.00
_cell.angle_beta   90.00
_cell.angle_gamma   90.00
#
_symmetry.space_group_name_H-M   'P 1'
#
loop_
_entity.id
_entity.type
_entity.pdbx_description
1 polymer ?
#
loop_
_entity_poly.entity_id
_entity_poly.type
_entity_poly.pdbx_seq_one_letter_code
_entity_poly.pdbx_strand_id
1 'polypeptide(L)'
;MALATITFWEQSFNQHGIPDTFHSYLVSVFVNHIIGRGDKIVKIVPLTLDSPKSFSERPFIVKNSTKEMAINEAFNMLKELPELNELECCINNLKTEEESPKLVSNW
;
A
#
# COMPACT_ATOMS: atom_id res chain seq x y z
N MET A 1 -1.39 -10.55 8.18
CA MET A 1 -1.24 -9.76 6.92
C MET A 1 -1.23 -8.26 7.26
N ALA A 2 -0.93 -7.37 6.32
CA ALA A 2 -1.31 -5.95 6.36
C ALA A 2 -1.71 -5.48 4.95
N LEU A 3 -2.62 -4.51 4.91
CA LEU A 3 -3.07 -3.85 3.69
C LEU A 3 -2.99 -2.33 3.89
N ALA A 4 -2.65 -1.61 2.84
CA ALA A 4 -2.71 -0.16 2.81
C ALA A 4 -3.15 0.32 1.43
N THR A 5 -3.76 1.49 1.37
CA THR A 5 -3.94 2.23 0.13
C THR A 5 -2.99 3.40 0.10
N ILE A 6 -2.26 3.58 -0.99
CA ILE A 6 -1.43 4.76 -1.24
C ILE A 6 -2.10 5.54 -2.36
N THR A 7 -2.35 6.82 -2.11
CA THR A 7 -3.07 7.68 -3.04
C THR A 7 -2.22 8.90 -3.35
N PHE A 8 -2.22 9.31 -4.62
CA PHE A 8 -1.56 10.49 -5.16
C PHE A 8 -2.58 11.38 -5.88
N TRP A 9 -2.49 12.70 -5.71
CA TRP A 9 -3.40 13.64 -6.39
C TRP A 9 -2.75 14.99 -6.65
N GLU A 10 -3.29 15.72 -7.63
CA GLU A 10 -2.91 17.10 -7.92
C GLU A 10 -3.56 18.11 -6.96
N GLN A 11 -2.91 19.25 -6.75
CA GLN A 11 -3.50 20.39 -6.02
C GLN A 11 -4.48 21.21 -6.88
N SER A 12 -4.56 20.95 -8.19
CA SER A 12 -5.58 21.46 -9.10
C SER A 12 -6.89 20.71 -8.88
N PHE A 13 -7.97 21.46 -8.67
CA PHE A 13 -9.31 20.91 -8.51
C PHE A 13 -10.25 21.48 -9.57
N ASN A 14 -11.11 20.63 -10.13
CA ASN A 14 -12.17 21.09 -11.01
C ASN A 14 -13.25 21.88 -10.24
N GLN A 15 -14.23 22.40 -10.98
CA GLN A 15 -15.37 23.16 -10.44
C GLN A 15 -16.22 22.42 -9.39
N HIS A 16 -16.04 21.10 -9.24
CA HIS A 16 -16.72 20.26 -8.26
C HIS A 16 -15.85 19.93 -7.04
N GLY A 17 -14.63 20.47 -6.95
CA GLY A 17 -13.70 20.21 -5.84
C GLY A 17 -13.04 18.83 -5.90
N ILE A 18 -12.99 18.21 -7.08
CA ILE A 18 -12.33 16.92 -7.29
C ILE A 18 -10.97 17.18 -7.94
N PRO A 19 -9.87 16.53 -7.49
CA PRO A 19 -8.57 16.64 -8.14
C PRO A 19 -8.65 16.26 -9.61
N ASP A 20 -7.99 17.03 -10.47
CA ASP A 20 -7.97 16.75 -11.92
C ASP A 20 -7.19 15.46 -12.24
N THR A 21 -6.17 15.17 -11.44
CA THR A 21 -5.40 13.91 -11.49
C THR A 21 -5.49 13.19 -10.14
N PHE A 22 -5.80 11.89 -10.19
CA PHE A 22 -5.92 11.03 -9.02
C PHE A 22 -5.46 9.61 -9.34
N HIS A 23 -4.48 9.13 -8.58
CA HIS A 23 -3.95 7.77 -8.70
C HIS A 23 -4.01 7.06 -7.36
N SER A 24 -4.55 5.84 -7.33
CA SER A 24 -4.59 5.05 -6.09
C SER A 24 -4.04 3.65 -6.31
N TYR A 25 -3.42 3.11 -5.26
CA TYR A 25 -2.74 1.82 -5.26
C TYR A 25 -3.10 1.04 -4.00
N LEU A 26 -3.42 -0.24 -4.15
CA LEU A 26 -3.51 -1.19 -3.07
C LEU A 26 -2.13 -1.83 -2.84
N VAL A 27 -1.61 -1.66 -1.65
CA VAL A 27 -0.39 -2.31 -1.17
C VAL A 27 -0.78 -3.44 -0.24
N SER A 28 -0.34 -4.64 -0.59
CA SER A 28 -0.55 -5.84 0.21
C SER A 28 0.77 -6.40 0.72
N VAL A 29 0.85 -6.59 2.03
CA VAL A 29 2.04 -7.07 2.73
C VAL A 29 1.75 -8.40 3.42
N PHE A 30 2.42 -9.44 2.94
CA PHE A 30 2.32 -10.81 3.46
C PHE A 30 3.58 -11.17 4.25
N VAL A 31 3.39 -11.91 5.34
CA VAL A 31 4.52 -12.50 6.07
C VAL A 31 4.97 -13.73 5.29
N ASN A 32 6.24 -13.75 4.90
CA ASN A 32 6.81 -14.94 4.29
C ASN A 32 7.31 -15.88 5.38
N HIS A 33 6.66 -17.04 5.53
CA HIS A 33 7.08 -18.06 6.49
C HIS A 33 8.12 -19.04 5.92
N ILE A 34 8.40 -18.97 4.61
CA ILE A 34 9.21 -19.96 3.87
C ILE A 34 10.65 -19.48 3.65
N ILE A 35 10.85 -18.21 3.31
CA ILE A 35 12.15 -17.71 2.80
C ILE A 35 13.05 -17.12 3.91
N GLY A 36 12.50 -16.74 5.07
CA GLY A 36 13.28 -16.22 6.19
C GLY A 36 12.41 -15.73 7.36
N ARG A 37 12.88 -15.91 8.60
CA ARG A 37 12.18 -15.41 9.80
C ARG A 37 12.20 -13.88 9.77
N GLY A 38 11.11 -13.25 9.33
CA GLY A 38 10.94 -11.79 9.37
C GLY A 38 10.78 -11.11 8.01
N ASP A 39 10.89 -11.83 6.89
CA ASP A 39 10.71 -11.23 5.55
C ASP A 39 9.24 -10.89 5.25
N LYS A 40 9.03 -9.91 4.39
CA LYS A 40 7.71 -9.50 3.88
C LYS A 40 7.68 -9.58 2.36
N ILE A 41 6.63 -10.18 1.82
CA ILE A 41 6.30 -10.10 0.40
C ILE A 41 5.36 -8.92 0.22
N VAL A 42 5.71 -8.01 -0.67
CA VAL A 42 4.94 -6.82 -0.98
C VAL A 42 4.42 -6.90 -2.40
N LYS A 43 3.12 -6.65 -2.58
CA LYS A 43 2.48 -6.54 -3.89
C LYS A 43 1.76 -5.20 -3.96
N ILE A 44 2.01 -4.46 -5.04
CA ILE A 44 1.36 -3.19 -5.34
C ILE A 44 0.41 -3.40 -6.52
N VAL A 45 -0.82 -2.93 -6.42
CA VAL A 45 -1.84 -3.06 -7.46
C VAL A 45 -2.49 -1.70 -7.71
N PRO A 46 -2.46 -1.14 -8.92
CA PRO A 46 -3.19 0.08 -9.23
C PRO A 46 -4.70 -0.13 -9.11
N LEU A 47 -5.41 0.82 -8.50
CA LEU A 47 -6.86 0.81 -8.32
C LEU A 47 -7.58 1.71 -9.34
N THR A 48 -6.88 2.67 -9.93
CA THR A 48 -7.40 3.59 -10.95
C THR A 48 -6.85 3.23 -12.32
N LEU A 49 -7.67 3.41 -13.37
CA LEU A 49 -7.41 2.92 -14.73
C LEU A 49 -6.08 3.45 -15.31
N ASP A 50 -5.81 4.73 -15.09
CA ASP A 50 -4.66 5.44 -15.66
C ASP A 50 -3.49 5.59 -14.68
N SER A 51 -3.47 4.79 -13.60
CA SER A 51 -2.34 4.80 -12.66
C SER A 51 -1.03 4.40 -13.34
N PRO A 52 0.04 5.21 -13.21
CA PRO A 52 1.39 4.83 -13.57
C PRO A 52 1.76 3.46 -13.00
N LYS A 53 2.19 2.54 -13.86
CA LYS A 53 2.61 1.21 -13.43
C LYS A 53 4.10 1.21 -13.17
N SER A 54 4.51 0.62 -12.05
CA SER A 54 5.93 0.36 -11.84
C SER A 54 6.43 -0.70 -12.82
N PHE A 55 7.71 -0.63 -13.17
CA PHE A 55 8.36 -1.58 -14.08
C PHE A 55 8.30 -3.04 -13.58
N SER A 56 8.00 -3.28 -12.30
CA SER A 56 7.74 -4.61 -11.77
C SER A 56 6.29 -4.76 -11.29
N GLU A 57 5.39 -5.23 -12.15
CA GLU A 57 4.08 -5.76 -11.72
C GLU A 57 4.23 -7.02 -10.82
N ARG A 58 5.46 -7.51 -10.64
CA ARG A 58 5.77 -8.67 -9.81
C ARG A 58 5.90 -8.27 -8.33
N PRO A 59 5.41 -9.11 -7.40
CA PRO A 59 5.69 -8.94 -5.99
C PRO A 59 7.20 -8.92 -5.71
N PHE A 60 7.62 -8.14 -4.72
CA PHE A 60 9.01 -8.06 -4.28
C PHE A 60 9.13 -8.40 -2.80
N ILE A 61 10.36 -8.66 -2.35
CA ILE A 61 10.65 -9.09 -0.96
C ILE A 61 11.39 -7.96 -0.24
N VAL A 62 10.86 -7.56 0.91
CA VAL A 62 11.53 -6.68 1.86
C VAL A 62 12.05 -7.56 3.00
N LYS A 63 13.38 -7.66 3.13
CA LYS A 63 14.04 -8.56 4.07
C LYS A 63 13.99 -8.03 5.50
N ASN A 64 13.82 -8.92 6.47
CA ASN A 64 13.90 -8.65 7.92
C ASN A 64 13.19 -7.34 8.34
N SER A 65 11.92 -7.18 7.96
CA SER A 65 11.20 -5.92 8.09
C SER A 65 9.88 -6.06 8.84
N THR A 66 9.43 -4.96 9.44
CA THR A 66 8.06 -4.85 9.95
C THR A 66 7.08 -4.66 8.79
N LYS A 67 5.78 -4.85 9.05
CA LYS A 67 4.74 -4.59 8.04
C LYS A 67 4.75 -3.12 7.60
N GLU A 68 4.97 -2.20 8.54
CA GLU A 68 5.03 -0.76 8.29
C GLU A 68 6.25 -0.37 7.44
N MET A 69 7.44 -0.91 7.75
CA MET A 69 8.62 -0.71 6.93
C MET A 69 8.41 -1.19 5.49
N ALA A 70 7.74 -2.34 5.31
CA ALA A 70 7.42 -2.87 3.99
C ALA A 70 6.39 -2.03 3.22
N ILE A 71 5.44 -1.38 3.91
CA ILE A 71 4.51 -0.41 3.30
C ILE A 71 5.25 0.86 2.88
N ASN A 72 6.15 1.37 3.73
CA ASN A 72 6.98 2.54 3.41
C ASN A 72 7.92 2.27 2.22
N GLU A 73 8.44 1.05 2.09
CA GLU A 73 9.23 0.67 0.91
C GLU A 73 8.39 0.71 -0.37
N ALA A 74 7.16 0.19 -0.34
CA ALA A 74 6.23 0.33 -1.46
C ALA A 74 5.90 1.78 -1.79
N PHE A 75 5.75 2.63 -0.76
CA PHE A 75 5.55 4.06 -0.95
C PHE A 75 6.75 4.72 -1.67
N ASN A 76 7.96 4.44 -1.23
CA ASN A 76 9.18 4.98 -1.84
C ASN A 76 9.30 4.55 -3.31
N MET A 77 9.05 3.27 -3.60
CA MET A 77 9.05 2.77 -4.99
C MET A 77 8.02 3.46 -5.88
N LEU A 78 6.84 3.81 -5.34
CA LEU A 78 5.85 4.59 -6.09
C LEU A 78 6.30 6.04 -6.28
N LYS A 79 6.93 6.66 -5.29
CA LYS A 79 7.46 8.03 -5.39
C LYS A 79 8.61 8.17 -6.39
N GLU A 80 9.32 7.09 -6.69
CA GLU A 80 10.34 7.06 -7.75
C GLU A 80 9.75 7.11 -9.18
N LEU A 81 8.44 6.92 -9.34
CA LEU A 81 7.78 7.08 -10.64
C LEU A 81 7.71 8.56 -11.00
N PRO A 82 8.26 8.98 -12.17
CA PRO A 82 8.27 10.38 -12.59
C PRO A 82 6.89 11.04 -12.54
N GLU A 83 5.85 10.29 -12.91
CA GLU A 83 4.46 10.73 -12.95
C GLU A 83 3.84 10.98 -11.57
N LEU A 84 4.43 10.45 -10.49
CA LEU A 84 3.90 10.56 -9.12
C LEU A 84 4.74 11.47 -8.20
N ASN A 85 5.94 11.86 -8.63
CA ASN A 85 6.93 12.52 -7.78
C ASN A 85 6.40 13.87 -7.23
N GLU A 86 5.78 14.68 -8.09
CA GLU A 86 5.29 16.03 -7.75
C GLU A 86 3.85 16.06 -7.19
N LEU A 87 3.18 14.90 -7.12
CA LEU A 87 1.82 14.81 -6.60
C LEU A 87 1.80 14.80 -5.06
N GLU A 88 0.76 15.41 -4.48
CA GLU A 88 0.40 15.21 -3.07
C GLU A 88 0.09 13.74 -2.83
N CYS A 89 0.38 13.23 -1.63
CA CYS A 89 0.19 11.81 -1.36
C CYS A 89 -0.17 11.49 0.08
N CYS A 90 -0.88 10.37 0.28
CA CYS A 90 -1.16 9.82 1.61
C CYS A 90 -1.12 8.29 1.62
N ILE A 91 -0.78 7.73 2.78
CA ILE A 91 -0.85 6.30 3.08
C ILE A 91 -1.99 6.08 4.07
N ASN A 92 -2.97 5.25 3.69
CA ASN A 92 -4.05 4.83 4.59
C ASN A 92 -3.90 3.34 4.89
N ASN A 93 -3.53 3.02 6.14
CA ASN A 93 -3.47 1.63 6.61
C ASN A 93 -4.88 1.09 6.82
N LEU A 94 -5.21 -0.02 6.15
CA LEU A 94 -6.49 -0.70 6.32
C LEU A 94 -6.44 -1.53 7.61
N LYS A 95 -7.33 -1.20 8.55
CA LYS A 95 -7.51 -2.01 9.77
C LYS A 95 -8.06 -3.37 9.37
N THR A 96 -7.26 -4.42 9.51
CA THR A 96 -7.78 -5.77 9.57
C THR A 96 -8.20 -6.01 11.01
N GLU A 97 -9.51 -6.05 11.27
CA GLU A 97 -10.06 -6.52 12.55
C GLU A 97 -9.63 -7.99 12.73
N GLU A 98 -8.51 -8.24 13.39
CA GLU A 98 -8.30 -9.50 14.10
C GLU A 98 -8.92 -9.35 15.50
N GLU A 99 -10.24 -9.13 15.57
CA GLU A 99 -10.98 -9.46 16.78
C GLU A 99 -10.99 -10.99 16.88
N SER A 100 -10.06 -11.52 17.67
CA SER A 100 -10.13 -12.90 18.15
C SER A 100 -11.52 -13.10 18.77
N PRO A 101 -12.29 -14.15 18.43
CA PRO A 101 -13.52 -14.42 19.15
C PRO A 101 -13.15 -14.61 20.62
N LYS A 102 -13.61 -13.69 21.49
CA LYS A 102 -13.58 -13.91 22.93
C LYS A 102 -14.43 -15.15 23.17
N LEU A 103 -13.78 -16.29 23.40
CA LEU A 103 -14.43 -17.45 23.98
C LEU A 103 -14.94 -17.01 25.35
N VAL A 104 -16.23 -16.69 25.42
CA VAL A 104 -16.92 -16.49 26.68
C VAL A 104 -16.98 -17.86 27.35
N SER A 105 -16.01 -18.16 28.20
CA SER A 105 -16.08 -19.32 29.09
C SER A 105 -17.00 -18.95 30.25
N ASN A 106 -18.29 -19.28 30.12
CA ASN A 106 -19.18 -19.33 31.27
C ASN A 106 -18.92 -20.66 31.98
N TRP A 107 -18.15 -20.60 33.07
CA TRP A 107 -18.17 -21.60 34.14
C TRP A 107 -18.85 -20.96 35.35
#